data_AF-A0A0F5PI97-F1
#
_entry.id   AF-A0A0F5PI97-F1
#
_cell.length_a   1.000
_cell.length_b   1.000
_cell.length_c   1.000
_cell.angle_alpha   90.00
_cell.angle_beta   90.00
_cell.angle_gamma   90.00
#
_symmetry.space_group_name_H-M   'P 1'
#
loop_
_entity.id
_entity.type
_entity.pdbx_description
1 polymer ?
#
loop_
_entity_poly.entity_id
_entity_poly.type
_entity_poly.pdbx_seq_one_letter_code
_entity_poly.pdbx_strand_id
1 'polypeptide(L)'
;MIALHDRGWPQQLLNLDRILSIGEPTKTGDRTVHRVRLDGDELLDLHGHEVDRIRIRAVQMMPAAPGTAMIFPYRGDDGEMRGWNKPVIAWAICIDGEVRPVTPGGVNDGAPAGDFQFGVLMPDGRVIIGDLETYDSVEAYLADRAEATDVKA
;
A
#
# COMPACT_ATOMS: atom_id res chain seq x y z
N MET A 1 4.43 16.60 -3.14
CA MET A 1 3.30 17.54 -3.06
C MET A 1 2.04 16.73 -3.27
N ILE A 2 1.09 16.74 -2.34
CA ILE A 2 -0.16 15.94 -2.46
C ILE A 2 -1.31 16.89 -2.77
N ALA A 3 -2.11 16.57 -3.80
CA ALA A 3 -3.40 17.19 -4.00
C ALA A 3 -4.41 16.55 -3.05
N LEU A 4 -4.85 17.32 -2.06
CA LEU A 4 -5.93 16.93 -1.17
C LEU A 4 -7.26 17.16 -1.90
N HIS A 5 -8.11 16.14 -1.96
CA HIS A 5 -9.42 16.21 -2.58
C HIS A 5 -10.47 16.33 -1.50
N ASP A 6 -10.70 17.54 -1.01
CA ASP A 6 -11.91 17.83 -0.24
C ASP A 6 -12.79 18.88 -0.93
N ARG A 7 -14.10 18.66 -0.88
CA ARG A 7 -15.14 19.35 -1.67
C ARG A 7 -15.41 20.81 -1.25
N GLY A 8 -14.48 21.45 -0.54
CA GLY A 8 -14.64 22.81 -0.02
C GLY A 8 -13.37 23.65 0.04
N TRP A 9 -12.21 23.09 -0.31
CA TRP A 9 -10.94 23.82 -0.32
C TRP A 9 -10.42 23.90 -1.76
N PRO A 10 -9.94 25.07 -2.25
CA PRO A 10 -9.20 25.11 -3.50
C PRO A 10 -8.04 24.12 -3.39
N GLN A 11 -7.72 23.38 -4.46
CA GLN A 11 -6.68 22.32 -4.44
C GLN A 11 -5.42 22.81 -3.73
N GLN A 12 -5.29 22.46 -2.44
CA GLN A 12 -4.13 22.83 -1.67
C GLN A 12 -3.11 21.73 -1.85
N LEU A 13 -1.97 22.16 -2.39
CA LEU A 13 -0.81 21.35 -2.57
C LEU A 13 -0.10 21.26 -1.21
N LEU A 14 -0.34 20.17 -0.48
CA LEU A 14 0.33 19.97 0.80
C LEU A 14 1.80 19.63 0.56
N ASN A 15 2.69 20.49 1.05
CA ASN A 15 4.10 20.16 1.18
C ASN A 15 4.28 19.30 2.43
N LEU A 16 4.78 18.08 2.24
CA LEU A 16 4.91 17.13 3.35
C LEU A 16 6.11 17.41 4.23
N ASP A 17 7.10 18.14 3.74
CA ASP A 17 8.25 18.54 4.55
C ASP A 17 7.81 19.50 5.67
N ARG A 18 6.61 20.08 5.56
CA ARG A 18 5.97 20.88 6.60
C ARG A 18 5.32 20.01 7.68
N ILE A 19 5.02 18.73 7.45
CA ILE A 19 4.33 17.89 8.44
C ILE A 19 5.27 17.56 9.59
N LEU A 20 4.91 18.01 10.79
CA LEU A 20 5.65 17.72 12.02
C LEU A 20 5.10 16.47 12.73
N SER A 21 3.79 16.28 12.72
CA SER A 21 3.15 15.14 13.38
C SER A 21 1.73 14.90 12.88
N ILE A 22 1.31 13.63 12.85
CA ILE A 22 -0.07 13.22 12.59
C ILE A 22 -0.65 12.73 13.91
N GLY A 23 -1.72 13.36 14.38
CA GLY A 23 -2.41 12.99 15.61
C GLY A 23 -3.22 11.70 15.50
N GLU A 24 -3.63 11.20 16.66
CA GLU A 24 -4.52 10.04 16.77
C GLU A 24 -5.84 10.25 16.01
N PRO A 25 -6.42 9.19 15.42
CA PRO A 25 -7.71 9.29 14.76
C PRO A 25 -8.79 9.69 15.76
N THR A 26 -9.61 10.65 15.37
CA THR A 26 -10.81 11.05 16.09
C THR A 26 -12.04 10.79 15.22
N LYS A 27 -13.14 10.36 15.83
CA LYS A 27 -14.41 10.22 15.13
C LYS A 27 -15.18 11.54 15.17
N THR A 28 -15.51 12.06 13.99
CA THR A 28 -16.35 13.24 13.83
C THR A 28 -17.55 12.85 12.96
N GLY A 29 -18.66 12.50 13.62
CA GLY A 29 -19.81 11.89 12.94
C GLY A 29 -19.49 10.49 12.43
N ASP A 30 -19.70 10.26 11.13
CA ASP A 30 -19.41 9.02 10.42
C ASP A 30 -17.97 8.95 9.88
N ARG A 31 -17.17 10.02 10.04
CA ARG A 31 -15.82 10.12 9.48
C ARG A 31 -14.74 9.94 10.53
N THR A 32 -13.62 9.36 10.10
CA THR A 32 -12.35 9.36 10.83
C THR A 32 -11.50 10.53 10.35
N VAL A 33 -11.07 11.38 11.28
CA VAL A 33 -10.27 12.58 11.03
C VAL A 33 -8.99 12.53 11.86
N HIS A 34 -7.88 12.89 11.25
CA HIS A 34 -6.59 13.06 11.91
C HIS A 34 -6.20 14.53 11.91
N ARG A 35 -5.78 15.03 13.08
CA ARG A 35 -5.22 16.37 13.18
C ARG A 35 -3.73 16.34 12.86
N VAL A 36 -3.35 16.93 11.74
CA VAL A 36 -1.96 17.05 11.29
C VAL A 36 -1.42 18.41 11.70
N ARG A 37 -0.27 18.41 12.37
CA ARG A 37 0.46 19.63 12.72
C ARG A 37 1.53 19.90 11.66
N LEU A 38 1.52 21.10 11.12
CA LEU A 38 2.50 21.59 10.18
C LEU A 38 3.53 22.50 10.87
N ASP A 39 4.61 22.84 10.18
CA ASP A 39 5.56 23.87 10.61
C ASP A 39 4.85 25.23 10.77
N GLY A 40 5.32 26.03 11.73
CA GLY A 40 4.67 27.30 12.09
C GLY A 40 3.37 27.15 12.88
N ASP A 41 3.16 26.01 13.55
CA ASP A 41 2.00 25.71 14.42
C ASP A 41 0.63 25.71 13.71
N GLU A 42 0.61 25.60 12.38
CA GLU A 42 -0.60 25.40 11.60
C GLU A 42 -1.19 23.98 11.83
N LEU A 43 -2.51 23.87 11.92
CA LEU A 43 -3.23 22.62 12.11
C LEU A 43 -4.15 22.36 10.92
N LEU A 44 -4.08 21.14 10.39
CA LEU A 44 -4.89 20.66 9.27
C LEU A 44 -5.59 19.38 9.67
N ASP A 45 -6.92 19.35 9.53
CA ASP A 45 -7.70 18.14 9.76
C ASP A 45 -7.80 17.37 8.44
N LEU A 46 -7.30 16.13 8.41
CA LEU A 46 -7.29 15.26 7.24
C LEU A 46 -8.20 14.05 7.44
N HIS A 47 -8.82 13.59 6.37
CA HIS A 47 -9.54 12.32 6.38
C HIS A 47 -8.60 11.12 6.43
N GLY A 48 -9.08 9.99 6.99
CA GLY A 48 -8.29 8.75 7.09
C GLY A 48 -7.61 8.35 5.78
N HIS A 49 -8.33 8.37 4.66
CA HIS A 49 -7.77 8.01 3.35
C HIS A 49 -6.67 8.98 2.85
N GLU A 50 -6.66 10.24 3.30
CA GLU A 50 -5.61 11.20 2.97
C GLU A 50 -4.36 10.96 3.83
N VAL A 51 -4.57 10.62 5.10
CA VAL A 51 -3.51 10.21 6.02
C VAL A 51 -2.85 8.91 5.55
N ASP A 52 -3.63 7.94 5.07
CA ASP A 52 -3.10 6.70 4.51
C ASP A 52 -2.19 6.99 3.31
N ARG A 53 -2.58 7.92 2.43
CA ARG A 53 -1.75 8.37 1.30
C ARG A 53 -0.45 9.06 1.74
N ILE A 54 -0.48 9.80 2.85
CA ILE A 54 0.72 10.42 3.42
C ILE A 54 1.65 9.35 3.98
N ARG A 55 1.11 8.40 4.76
CA ARG A 55 1.87 7.33 5.43
C ARG A 55 2.63 6.44 4.44
N ILE A 56 2.01 6.07 3.33
CA ILE A 56 2.64 5.21 2.31
C ILE A 56 3.67 5.94 1.45
N ARG A 57 3.94 7.23 1.66
CA ARG A 57 4.90 7.95 0.81
C ARG A 57 6.33 7.49 1.09
N ALA A 58 7.05 7.20 0.01
CA ALA A 58 8.47 6.89 0.07
C ALA A 58 9.29 8.08 0.59
N VAL A 59 10.12 7.81 1.60
CA VAL A 59 11.19 8.68 2.10
C VAL A 59 12.52 8.31 1.45
N GLN A 60 12.75 7.01 1.26
CA GLN A 60 13.92 6.45 0.60
C GLN A 60 13.49 5.32 -0.33
N MET A 61 14.25 5.11 -1.41
CA MET A 61 14.05 4.00 -2.33
C MET A 61 15.33 3.20 -2.53
N MET A 62 15.18 1.89 -2.73
CA MET A 62 16.23 0.96 -3.10
C MET A 62 15.81 0.22 -4.37
N PRO A 63 16.67 0.05 -5.37
CA PRO A 63 16.31 -0.73 -6.56
C PRO A 63 15.89 -2.16 -6.20
N ALA A 64 14.86 -2.68 -6.85
CA ALA A 64 14.51 -4.09 -6.75
C ALA A 64 15.40 -4.93 -7.66
N ALA A 65 15.58 -6.21 -7.32
CA ALA A 65 16.30 -7.12 -8.19
C ALA A 65 15.51 -7.34 -9.50
N PRO A 66 16.18 -7.42 -10.66
CA PRO A 66 15.51 -7.75 -11.91
C PRO A 66 14.74 -9.08 -11.80
N GLY A 67 13.48 -9.09 -12.25
CA GLY A 67 12.60 -10.25 -12.14
C GLY A 67 11.68 -10.24 -10.91
N THR A 68 11.83 -9.28 -9.98
CA THR A 68 10.90 -9.13 -8.86
C THR A 68 9.54 -8.58 -9.34
N ALA A 69 8.44 -9.20 -8.88
CA ALA A 69 7.08 -8.77 -9.20
C ALA A 69 6.13 -8.91 -8.01
N MET A 70 5.10 -8.06 -7.96
CA MET A 70 3.93 -8.29 -7.11
C MET A 70 2.97 -9.21 -7.85
N ILE A 71 2.38 -10.17 -7.13
CA ILE A 71 1.37 -11.10 -7.58
C ILE A 71 0.06 -10.75 -6.88
N PHE A 72 -0.91 -10.26 -7.64
CA PHE A 72 -2.26 -9.99 -7.17
C PHE A 72 -3.13 -11.21 -7.47
N PRO A 73 -3.49 -12.03 -6.45
CA PRO A 73 -4.39 -13.15 -6.66
C PRO A 73 -5.79 -12.62 -7.00
N TYR A 74 -6.43 -13.22 -8.00
CA TYR A 74 -7.82 -12.95 -8.36
C TYR A 74 -8.48 -14.22 -8.88
N ARG A 75 -9.79 -14.33 -8.68
CA ARG A 75 -10.57 -15.44 -9.23
C ARG A 75 -11.10 -15.06 -10.60
N GLY A 76 -10.83 -15.88 -11.61
CA GLY A 76 -11.38 -15.74 -12.95
C GLY A 76 -12.87 -16.06 -13.01
N ASP A 77 -13.50 -15.77 -14.15
CA ASP A 77 -14.92 -16.06 -14.39
C ASP A 77 -15.25 -17.56 -14.37
N ASP A 78 -14.25 -18.41 -14.60
CA ASP A 78 -14.32 -19.88 -14.49
C ASP A 78 -14.08 -20.41 -13.08
N GLY A 79 -13.87 -19.51 -12.10
CA GLY A 79 -13.62 -19.88 -10.72
C GLY A 79 -12.15 -20.23 -10.44
N GLU A 80 -11.26 -20.25 -11.43
CA GLU A 80 -9.84 -20.54 -11.22
C GLU A 80 -9.12 -19.37 -10.54
N MET A 81 -8.23 -19.67 -9.59
CA MET A 81 -7.36 -18.66 -8.98
C MET A 81 -6.19 -18.35 -9.93
N ARG A 82 -5.98 -17.07 -10.21
CA ARG A 82 -4.95 -16.55 -11.13
C ARG A 82 -4.16 -15.43 -10.48
N GLY A 83 -2.94 -15.22 -10.95
CA GLY A 83 -2.09 -14.12 -10.51
C GLY A 83 -1.98 -13.06 -11.60
N TRP A 84 -2.29 -11.80 -11.27
CA TRP A 84 -1.92 -10.66 -12.10
C TRP A 84 -0.61 -10.06 -11.60
N ASN A 85 0.39 -9.99 -12.48
CA ASN A 85 1.75 -9.60 -12.10
C ASN A 85 2.00 -8.13 -12.42
N LYS A 86 2.56 -7.39 -11.46
CA LYS A 86 3.12 -6.06 -11.69
C LYS A 86 4.61 -6.05 -11.36
N PRO A 87 5.49 -5.54 -12.24
CA PRO A 87 6.91 -5.49 -11.94
C PRO A 87 7.17 -4.56 -10.75
N VAL A 88 8.04 -5.02 -9.85
CA VAL A 88 8.57 -4.18 -8.77
C VAL A 88 9.85 -3.54 -9.27
N ILE A 89 9.88 -2.22 -9.32
CA ILE A 89 11.03 -1.45 -9.80
C ILE A 89 11.92 -0.97 -8.64
N ALA A 90 11.34 -0.85 -7.44
CA ALA A 90 12.05 -0.43 -6.23
C ALA A 90 11.32 -0.91 -4.96
N TRP A 91 12.03 -0.82 -3.84
CA TRP A 91 11.52 -0.92 -2.49
C TRP A 91 11.54 0.46 -1.85
N ALA A 92 10.41 0.92 -1.33
CA ALA A 92 10.31 2.21 -0.64
C ALA A 92 10.31 1.99 0.88
N ILE A 93 11.14 2.75 1.60
CA ILE A 93 10.94 2.99 3.03
C ILE A 93 9.96 4.14 3.15
N CYS A 94 8.81 3.89 3.77
CA CYS A 94 7.73 4.85 3.88
C CYS A 94 7.83 5.69 5.17
N ILE A 95 7.03 6.76 5.26
CA ILE A 95 7.02 7.67 6.44
C ILE A 95 6.66 6.93 7.74
N ASP A 96 5.81 5.90 7.64
CA ASP A 96 5.43 5.04 8.76
C ASP A 96 6.50 4.00 9.13
N GLY A 97 7.64 3.98 8.44
CA GLY A 97 8.75 3.07 8.67
C GLY A 97 8.60 1.70 8.01
N GLU A 98 7.48 1.41 7.34
CA GLU A 98 7.30 0.15 6.62
C GLU A 98 8.01 0.16 5.26
N VAL A 99 8.42 -1.04 4.83
CA VAL A 99 8.99 -1.26 3.49
C VAL A 99 7.89 -1.73 2.56
N ARG A 100 7.70 -1.04 1.44
CA ARG A 100 6.67 -1.38 0.45
C ARG A 100 7.22 -1.52 -0.96
N PRO A 101 6.66 -2.41 -1.79
CA PRO A 101 7.03 -2.50 -3.20
C PRO A 101 6.57 -1.24 -3.95
N VAL A 102 7.39 -0.83 -4.91
CA VAL A 102 7.10 0.26 -5.85
C VAL A 102 6.94 -0.34 -7.24
N THR A 103 5.80 -0.10 -7.86
CA THR A 103 5.53 -0.44 -9.26
C THR A 103 5.62 0.82 -10.13
N PRO A 104 5.51 0.72 -11.47
CA PRO A 104 5.37 1.90 -12.33
C PRO A 104 4.16 2.79 -11.98
N GLY A 105 3.13 2.26 -11.31
CA GLY A 105 1.97 3.03 -10.84
C GLY A 105 2.20 3.73 -9.50
N GLY A 106 3.29 3.44 -8.80
CA GLY A 106 3.67 4.07 -7.53
C GLY A 106 3.86 3.08 -6.39
N VAL A 107 3.93 3.61 -5.16
CA VAL A 107 4.03 2.80 -3.94
C VAL A 107 2.69 2.12 -3.70
N ASN A 108 2.69 0.80 -3.51
CA ASN A 108 1.50 0.04 -3.14
C ASN A 108 0.33 0.18 -4.14
N ASP A 109 0.63 0.29 -5.43
CA ASP A 109 -0.30 0.56 -6.54
C ASP A 109 -1.46 -0.44 -6.65
N GLY A 110 -2.54 -0.13 -5.94
CA GLY A 110 -3.83 -0.83 -5.99
C GLY A 110 -4.14 -1.72 -4.79
N ALA A 111 -3.25 -1.81 -3.79
CA ALA A 111 -3.54 -2.58 -2.59
C ALA A 111 -4.07 -1.66 -1.46
N PRO A 112 -5.21 -2.00 -0.83
CA PRO A 112 -5.67 -1.28 0.35
C PRO A 112 -4.60 -1.32 1.45
N ALA A 113 -4.44 -0.20 2.17
CA ALA A 113 -3.55 -0.14 3.33
C ALA A 113 -4.07 -1.10 4.41
N GLY A 114 -3.24 -2.05 4.85
CA GLY A 114 -3.54 -2.97 5.96
C GLY A 114 -3.82 -4.43 5.58
N ASP A 115 -4.03 -4.74 4.30
CA ASP A 115 -4.19 -6.12 3.82
C ASP A 115 -3.11 -6.43 2.78
N PHE A 116 -1.90 -6.74 3.25
CA PHE A 116 -0.80 -7.26 2.42
C PHE A 116 -1.08 -8.71 1.99
N GLN A 117 -2.14 -8.91 1.21
CA GLN A 117 -2.52 -10.24 0.70
C GLN A 117 -1.87 -10.56 -0.66
N PHE A 118 -0.99 -9.69 -1.16
CA PHE A 118 -0.25 -9.93 -2.41
C PHE A 118 1.06 -10.66 -2.16
N GLY A 119 1.40 -11.57 -3.07
CA GLY A 119 2.69 -12.23 -3.15
C GLY A 119 3.77 -11.33 -3.73
N VAL A 120 5.01 -11.45 -3.25
CA VAL A 120 6.19 -10.93 -3.92
C VAL A 120 6.91 -12.10 -4.57
N LEU A 121 6.87 -12.18 -5.90
CA LEU A 121 7.69 -13.09 -6.69
C LEU A 121 9.13 -12.59 -6.70
N MET A 122 10.04 -13.43 -6.26
CA MET A 122 11.47 -13.21 -6.25
C MET A 122 12.11 -13.74 -7.55
N PRO A 123 13.32 -13.27 -7.93
CA PRO A 123 13.97 -13.68 -9.17
C PRO A 123 14.29 -15.19 -9.27
N ASP A 124 14.34 -15.88 -8.14
CA ASP A 124 14.55 -17.32 -8.06
C ASP A 124 13.27 -18.15 -8.21
N GLY A 125 12.12 -17.50 -8.46
CA GLY A 125 10.83 -18.14 -8.68
C GLY A 125 9.98 -18.30 -7.42
N ARG A 126 10.52 -18.04 -6.23
CA ARG A 126 9.77 -18.14 -4.97
C ARG A 126 8.83 -16.97 -4.76
N VAL A 127 7.73 -17.19 -4.03
CA VAL A 127 6.79 -16.13 -3.64
C VAL A 127 6.87 -15.91 -2.14
N ILE A 128 7.01 -14.66 -1.69
CA ILE A 128 7.04 -14.28 -0.27
C ILE A 128 5.80 -13.43 0.07
N ILE A 129 5.14 -13.70 1.19
CA ILE A 129 4.06 -12.88 1.75
C ILE A 129 4.31 -12.51 3.21
N GLY A 130 3.82 -11.34 3.62
CA GLY A 130 3.75 -10.90 5.02
C GLY A 130 5.01 -11.16 5.84
N ASP A 131 4.85 -11.90 6.94
CA ASP A 131 5.89 -12.28 7.91
C ASP A 131 6.86 -13.35 7.39
N LEU A 132 7.22 -13.29 6.11
CA LEU A 132 8.17 -14.18 5.42
C LEU A 132 7.65 -15.59 5.12
N GLU A 133 6.34 -15.80 5.13
CA GLU A 133 5.78 -17.03 4.56
C GLU A 133 6.20 -17.12 3.09
N THR A 134 6.71 -18.30 2.71
CA THR A 134 7.38 -18.51 1.43
C THR A 134 6.78 -19.71 0.72
N TYR A 135 6.55 -19.56 -0.58
CA TYR A 135 6.10 -20.62 -1.49
C TYR A 135 7.20 -20.87 -2.52
N ASP A 136 7.37 -22.14 -2.90
CA ASP A 136 8.39 -22.54 -3.87
C ASP A 136 8.09 -22.06 -5.30
N SER A 137 6.83 -21.72 -5.60
CA SER A 137 6.41 -21.20 -6.89
C SER A 137 5.14 -20.34 -6.80
N VAL A 138 4.83 -19.66 -7.91
CA VAL A 138 3.56 -18.91 -8.07
C VAL A 138 2.36 -19.85 -8.02
N GLU A 139 2.46 -21.03 -8.61
CA GLU A 139 1.39 -22.03 -8.63
C GLU A 139 1.07 -22.52 -7.22
N ALA A 140 2.09 -22.79 -6.40
CA ALA A 140 1.89 -23.19 -5.00
C ALA A 140 1.20 -22.08 -4.18
N TYR A 141 1.63 -20.83 -4.38
CA TYR A 141 0.99 -19.66 -3.76
C TYR A 141 -0.48 -19.51 -4.19
N LEU A 142 -0.78 -19.61 -5.48
CA LEU A 142 -2.15 -19.45 -5.99
C LEU A 142 -3.07 -20.61 -5.57
N ALA A 143 -2.55 -21.84 -5.47
CA ALA A 143 -3.29 -22.98 -4.95
C ALA A 143 -3.74 -22.76 -3.50
N ASP A 144 -2.83 -22.30 -2.64
CA ASP A 144 -3.13 -21.95 -1.26
C ASP A 144 -4.20 -20.83 -1.16
N ARG A 145 -4.08 -19.77 -1.98
CA ARG A 145 -5.07 -18.68 -1.99
C ARG A 145 -6.45 -19.14 -2.48
N ALA A 146 -6.51 -20.13 -3.37
CA ALA A 146 -7.77 -20.71 -3.81
C ALA A 146 -8.52 -21.36 -2.63
N GLU A 147 -7.81 -22.12 -1.80
CA GLU A 147 -8.36 -22.79 -0.61
C GLU A 147 -8.79 -21.79 0.46
N ALA A 148 -7.98 -20.77 0.74
CA ALA A 148 -8.26 -19.78 1.79
C ALA A 148 -9.52 -18.92 1.52
N THR A 149 -9.87 -18.72 0.25
CA THR A 149 -11.03 -17.92 -0.15
C THR A 149 -12.35 -18.69 0.02
N ASP A 150 -12.31 -20.03 -0.08
CA ASP A 150 -13.50 -20.88 0.01
C ASP A 150 -14.00 -21.06 1.47
N VAL A 151 -13.18 -20.70 2.47
CA VAL A 151 -13.54 -20.79 3.90
C VAL A 151 -14.41 -19.61 4.38
N LYS A 152 -14.52 -18.54 3.59
CA LYS A 152 -15.28 -17.32 3.94
C LYS A 152 -16.60 -17.15 3.16
N ALA A 153 -17.06 -18.17 2.43
CA ALA A 153 -18.33 -18.18 1.70
C ALA A 153 -19.47 -18.81 2.51
#